data_AF-A0A1Z9M0A5-F1
#
_entry.id   AF-A0A1Z9M0A5-F1
#
_cell.length_a   1.000
_cell.length_b   1.000
_cell.length_c   1.000
_cell.angle_alpha   90.00
_cell.angle_beta   90.00
_cell.angle_gamma   90.00
#
_symmetry.space_group_name_H-M   'P 1'
#
loop_
_entity.id
_entity.type
_entity.pdbx_description
1 polymer ?
#
loop_
_entity_poly.entity_id
_entity_poly.type
_entity_poly.pdbx_seq_one_letter_code
_entity_poly.pdbx_strand_id
1 'polypeptide(L)' 'GISYSGDLIDLALKADVVQKTGAWFSYNDEKIGQGRENAKKFIEDQNKVRKEIEKQVMGFLGQ' A
#
# COMPACT_ATOMS: atom_id res chain seq x y z
N GLY A 1 15.63 0.39 -10.54
CA GLY A 1 15.97 0.10 -9.13
C GLY A 1 14.71 -0.34 -8.45
N ILE A 2 14.67 -1.55 -7.91
CA ILE A 2 13.46 -2.17 -7.36
C ILE A 2 13.06 -1.37 -6.11
N SER A 3 12.03 -0.54 -6.21
CA SER A 3 11.51 0.22 -5.07
C SER A 3 10.55 -0.70 -4.31
N TYR A 4 11.03 -1.33 -3.24
CA TYR A 4 10.25 -2.20 -2.36
C TYR A 4 8.85 -1.64 -2.04
N SER A 5 8.79 -0.36 -1.68
CA SER A 5 7.56 0.36 -1.35
C SER A 5 6.60 0.46 -2.55
N GLY A 6 7.14 0.56 -3.76
CA GLY A 6 6.36 0.57 -5.00
C GLY A 6 5.77 -0.79 -5.33
N ASP A 7 6.54 -1.86 -5.17
CA ASP A 7 6.06 -3.24 -5.31
C ASP A 7 5.02 -3.56 -4.24
N LEU A 8 5.25 -3.14 -3.00
CA LEU A 8 4.30 -3.33 -1.90
C LEU A 8 2.95 -2.66 -2.18
N ILE A 9 2.93 -1.43 -2.69
CA ILE A 9 1.67 -0.76 -3.08
C ILE A 9 0.97 -1.51 -4.22
N ASP A 10 1.72 -2.04 -5.19
CA ASP A 10 1.14 -2.81 -6.31
C ASP A 10 0.50 -4.11 -5.82
N LEU A 11 1.19 -4.82 -4.94
CA LEU A 11 0.69 -6.02 -4.31
C LEU A 11 -0.49 -5.73 -3.37
N ALA A 12 -0.46 -4.62 -2.64
CA ALA A 12 -1.55 -4.18 -1.78
C ALA A 12 -2.83 -3.85 -2.56
N LEU A 13 -2.70 -3.25 -3.75
CA LEU A 13 -3.83 -3.07 -4.67
C LEU A 13 -4.38 -4.43 -5.16
N LYS A 14 -3.50 -5.38 -5.49
CA LYS A 14 -3.90 -6.72 -5.94
C LYS A 14 -4.58 -7.54 -4.84
N ALA A 15 -4.12 -7.38 -3.60
CA ALA A 15 -4.66 -8.04 -2.42
C ALA A 15 -5.88 -7.32 -1.84
N ASP A 16 -6.38 -6.26 -2.49
CA ASP A 16 -7.51 -5.43 -2.05
C ASP A 16 -7.28 -4.68 -0.72
N VAL A 17 -6.07 -4.77 -0.14
CA VAL A 17 -5.66 -4.11 1.11
C VAL A 17 -5.63 -2.59 0.96
N VAL A 18 -5.20 -2.10 -0.21
CA VAL A 18 -5.22 -0.69 -0.57
C VAL A 18 -6.22 -0.49 -1.69
N GLN A 19 -7.10 0.49 -1.54
CA GLN A 19 -8.11 0.85 -2.51
C GLN A 19 -7.68 2.09 -3.28
N LYS A 20 -8.04 2.16 -4.56
CA LYS A 20 -7.76 3.32 -5.40
C LYS A 20 -9.06 3.89 -5.97
N THR A 21 -9.38 5.13 -5.60
CA THR A 21 -10.54 5.87 -6.11
C THR A 21 -10.07 7.06 -6.93
N GLY A 22 -10.10 6.92 -8.26
CA GLY A 22 -9.57 7.92 -9.18
C GLY A 22 -8.05 8.08 -9.02
N ALA A 23 -7.61 9.26 -8.57
CA ALA A 23 -6.20 9.51 -8.26
C ALA A 23 -5.85 9.25 -6.78
N TRP A 24 -6.84 8.98 -5.92
CA TRP A 24 -6.63 8.80 -4.48
C TRP A 24 -6.40 7.34 -4.11
N PHE A 25 -5.50 7.11 -3.16
CA PHE A 25 -5.23 5.83 -2.54
C PHE A 25 -5.73 5.87 -1.10
N SER A 26 -6.36 4.78 -0.68
CA SER A 26 -6.93 4.62 0.65
C SER A 26 -6.53 3.27 1.25
N TYR A 27 -6.30 3.25 2.55
CA TYR A 27 -6.01 2.06 3.35
C TYR A 27 -6.94 2.06 4.55
N ASN A 28 -7.73 0.99 4.77
CA ASN A 28 -8.72 0.91 5.85
C ASN A 28 -9.59 2.18 5.96
N ASP A 29 -10.15 2.64 4.83
CA ASP A 29 -10.97 3.86 4.70
C ASP A 29 -10.22 5.19 4.90
N GLU A 30 -8.97 5.18 5.37
CA GLU A 30 -8.13 6.37 5.50
C GLU A 30 -7.42 6.72 4.19
N LYS A 31 -7.42 8.01 3.80
CA LYS A 31 -6.71 8.47 2.60
C LYS A 31 -5.21 8.55 2.87
N ILE A 32 -4.44 7.68 2.23
CA ILE A 32 -2.98 7.60 2.38
C ILE A 32 -2.23 8.51 1.40
N GLY A 33 -2.88 8.93 0.30
CA GLY A 33 -2.28 9.92 -0.60
C GLY A 33 -2.89 9.98 -1.98
N GLN A 34 -2.62 11.07 -2.70
CA GLN A 34 -3.00 11.22 -4.09
C GLN A 34 -1.85 10.78 -5.01
N GLY A 35 -2.08 9.72 -5.77
CA GLY A 35 -1.09 9.13 -6.68
C GLY A 35 -0.16 8.15 -5.98
N ARG A 36 0.42 7.26 -6.80
CA ARG A 36 1.28 6.16 -6.32
C ARG A 36 2.50 6.66 -5.57
N GLU A 37 3.10 7.77 -5.98
CA GLU A 37 4.26 8.34 -5.28
C GLU A 37 3.97 8.81 -3.87
N ASN A 38 2.84 9.49 -3.65
CA ASN A 38 2.47 9.95 -2.31
C ASN A 38 2.07 8.77 -1.42
N ALA A 39 1.35 7.78 -1.97
CA ALA A 39 1.03 6.55 -1.22
C ALA A 39 2.30 5.80 -0.79
N LYS A 40 3.31 5.69 -1.66
CA LYS A 40 4.63 5.13 -1.32
C LYS A 40 5.30 5.93 -0.20
N LYS A 41 5.38 7.26 -0.32
CA LYS A 41 5.99 8.11 0.71
C LYS A 41 5.28 7.96 2.06
N PHE A 42 3.96 7.88 2.06
CA PHE A 42 3.17 7.68 3.27
C PHE A 42 3.55 6.38 3.99
N ILE A 43 3.60 5.25 3.28
CA ILE A 43 3.99 3.98 3.90
C ILE A 43 5.47 3.94 4.29
N GLU A 44 6.34 4.65 3.56
CA GLU A 44 7.77 4.75 3.92
C GLU A 44 7.99 5.55 5.20
N ASP A 45 7.21 6.62 5.38
CA ASP A 45 7.20 7.44 6.59
C ASP A 45 6.53 6.70 7.77
N GLN A 46 5.39 6.06 7.49
CA GLN A 46 4.56 5.34 8.47
C GLN A 46 4.95 3.86 8.56
N ASN A 47 6.07 3.58 9.23
CA ASN A 47 6.60 2.22 9.42
C ASN A 47 5.57 1.22 10.00
N LYS A 48 4.65 1.67 10.87
CA LYS A 48 3.58 0.82 11.41
C LYS A 48 2.61 0.37 10.32
N VAL A 49 2.11 1.32 9.53
CA VAL A 49 1.17 1.06 8.42
C VAL A 49 1.83 0.17 7.37
N ARG A 50 3.09 0.44 7.01
CA ARG A 50 3.84 -0.41 6.07
C ARG A 50 3.88 -1.87 6.52
N LYS A 51 4.24 -2.14 7.78
CA LYS A 51 4.31 -3.51 8.31
C LYS A 51 2.94 -4.18 8.31
N GLU A 52 1.89 -3.42 8.57
CA GLU A 52 0.53 -3.94 8.58
C GLU A 52 0.03 -4.30 7.16
N ILE A 53 0.30 -3.43 6.18
CA ILE A 53 0.03 -3.70 4.76
C ILE A 53 0.84 -4.91 4.30
N GLU A 54 2.14 -4.95 4.61
CA GLU A 54 3.05 -6.05 4.26
C GLU A 54 2.54 -7.39 4.81
N LYS A 55 2.14 -7.42 6.09
CA LYS A 55 1.58 -8.63 6.71
C LYS A 55 0.30 -9.11 6.01
N GLN A 56 -0.61 -8.18 5.68
CA GLN A 56 -1.85 -8.53 4.98
C GLN A 56 -1.58 -9.03 3.56
N VAL A 57 -0.70 -8.34 2.83
CA VAL A 57 -0.27 -8.72 1.47
C VAL A 57 0.40 -10.10 1.47
N MET A 58 1.31 -10.37 2.41
CA MET A 58 1.95 -11.68 2.55
C MET A 58 0.93 -12.77 2.90
N GLY A 59 -0.05 -12.46 3.75
CA GLY A 59 -1.15 -13.38 4.06
C GLY A 59 -1.97 -13.76 2.82
N PHE A 60 -2.23 -12.78 1.95
CA PHE A 60 -2.94 -13.01 0.68
C PHE A 60 -2.14 -13.88 -0.31
N LEU A 61 -0.83 -13.69 -0.43
CA LEU A 61 0.02 -14.47 -1.35
C LEU A 61 0.34 -15.89 -0.85
N GLY A 62 0.22 -16.13 0.45
CA GLY A 62 0.49 -17.42 1.08
C GLY A 62 -0.71 -18.37 1.14
N GLN A 63 -1.87 -17.98 0.60
CA GLN A 63 -3.08 -18.80 0.50
C GLN A 63 -3.26 -19.45 -0.87
#